data_AF-K1SVQ9-F1
#
_entry.id   AF-K1SVQ9-F1
#
_cell.length_a   1.000
_cell.length_b   1.000
_cell.length_c   1.000
_cell.angle_alpha   90.00
_cell.angle_beta   90.00
_cell.angle_gamma   90.00
#
_symmetry.space_group_name_H-M   'P 1'
#
loop_
_entity.id
_entity.type
_entity.pdbx_description
1 polymer ?
#
loop_
_entity_poly.entity_id
_entity_poly.type
_entity_poly.pdbx_seq_one_letter_code
_entity_poly.pdbx_strand_id
1 'polypeptide(L)'
;LHYRKVIEAAARHRICIDNHEPVIPTGLQRTFPNLMTQEGVRGQEWDAWDVDGGNPPSHTVILPFTRGLAGPMDFTPVTFRLLTM
;
A
#
# COMPACT_ATOMS: atom_id res chain seq x y z
N LEU A 1 -10.04 -8.71 12.86
CA LEU A 1 -9.19 -8.79 14.08
C LEU A 1 -7.75 -9.22 13.81
N HIS A 2 -7.45 -10.03 12.78
CA HIS A 2 -6.10 -10.55 12.51
C HIS A 2 -5.01 -9.46 12.37
N TYR A 3 -5.16 -8.49 11.46
CA TYR A 3 -4.17 -7.43 11.23
C TYR A 3 -3.74 -6.71 12.52
N ARG A 4 -4.71 -6.33 13.37
CA ARG A 4 -4.41 -5.66 14.64
C ARG A 4 -3.57 -6.53 15.58
N LYS A 5 -3.83 -7.83 15.67
CA LYS A 5 -3.02 -8.75 16.50
C LYS A 5 -1.57 -8.81 16.00
N VAL A 6 -1.36 -8.80 14.68
CA VAL A 6 -0.02 -8.77 14.08
C VAL A 6 0.69 -7.45 14.40
N ILE A 7 0.02 -6.31 14.24
CA ILE A 7 0.56 -4.99 14.57
C ILE A 7 0.97 -4.90 16.04
N GLU A 8 0.09 -5.32 16.96
CA GLU A 8 0.36 -5.33 18.40
C GLU A 8 1.49 -6.30 18.78
N ALA A 9 1.61 -7.43 18.08
CA ALA A 9 2.72 -8.37 18.28
C ALA A 9 4.04 -7.79 17.82
N ALA A 10 4.09 -7.25 16.60
CA ALA A 10 5.27 -6.60 16.03
C ALA A 10 5.75 -5.43 16.91
N ALA A 11 4.83 -4.65 17.47
CA ALA A 11 5.15 -3.54 18.36
C ALA A 11 5.97 -3.98 19.60
N ARG A 12 5.64 -5.14 20.19
CA ARG A 12 6.40 -5.69 21.34
C ARG A 12 7.85 -6.04 20.99
N HIS A 13 8.12 -6.30 19.71
CA HIS A 13 9.44 -6.64 19.20
C HIS A 13 10.13 -5.47 18.48
N ARG A 14 9.56 -4.26 18.53
CA ARG A 14 10.06 -3.07 17.81
C ARG A 14 10.18 -3.29 16.29
N ILE A 15 9.23 -4.04 15.73
CA ILE A 15 9.14 -4.31 14.30
C ILE A 15 8.06 -3.40 13.70
N CYS A 16 8.43 -2.71 12.62
CA CYS A 16 7.49 -1.99 11.78
C CYS A 16 6.76 -2.92 10.82
N ILE A 17 5.51 -2.61 10.51
CA ILE A 17 4.65 -3.32 9.58
C ILE A 17 4.38 -2.44 8.37
N ASP A 18 4.63 -3.03 7.22
CA ASP A 18 4.08 -2.68 5.93
C ASP A 18 3.27 -3.91 5.47
N ASN A 19 1.98 -3.74 5.18
CA ASN A 19 1.11 -4.87 4.82
C ASN A 19 0.35 -4.65 3.51
N HIS A 20 0.45 -5.68 2.67
CA HIS A 20 -0.31 -5.85 1.44
C HIS A 20 -1.63 -6.59 1.72
N GLU A 21 -2.56 -6.48 0.77
CA GLU A 21 -3.97 -6.91 0.91
C GLU A 21 -4.65 -6.49 2.24
N PRO A 22 -4.53 -5.22 2.68
CA PRO A 22 -5.07 -4.78 3.95
C PRO A 22 -6.59 -4.51 3.89
N VAL A 23 -7.20 -4.36 5.07
CA VAL A 23 -8.41 -3.52 5.17
C VAL A 23 -8.00 -2.06 4.93
N ILE A 24 -8.82 -1.28 4.22
CA ILE A 24 -8.54 0.14 3.98
C ILE A 24 -8.18 0.86 5.30
N PRO A 25 -7.10 1.67 5.32
CA PRO A 25 -6.66 2.34 6.53
C PRO A 25 -7.76 3.23 7.13
N THR A 26 -7.88 3.23 8.46
CA THR A 26 -8.86 4.05 9.20
C THR A 26 -8.20 4.94 10.24
N GLY A 27 -6.89 5.21 10.09
CA GLY A 27 -6.11 6.03 11.04
C GLY A 27 -5.46 5.26 12.18
N LEU A 28 -5.51 3.92 12.17
CA LEU A 28 -4.93 3.07 13.21
C LEU A 28 -3.42 3.32 13.41
N GLN A 29 -2.72 3.76 12.38
CA GLN A 29 -1.31 4.17 12.41
C GLN A 29 -1.03 5.32 13.41
N ARG A 30 -2.04 6.14 13.78
CA ARG A 30 -1.91 7.13 14.86
C ARG A 30 -1.76 6.44 16.23
N THR A 31 -2.51 5.37 16.46
CA THR A 31 -2.47 4.60 17.72
C THR A 31 -1.28 3.66 17.76
N PHE A 32 -0.97 3.03 16.63
CA PHE A 32 0.13 2.09 16.46
C PHE A 32 1.09 2.60 15.39
N PRO A 33 2.06 3.46 15.75
CA PRO A 33 2.97 4.07 14.77
C PRO A 33 3.93 3.07 14.12
N ASN A 34 4.02 1.83 14.64
CA ASN A 34 4.74 0.77 13.97
C ASN A 34 3.99 0.23 12.74
N LEU A 35 2.71 0.55 12.54
CA LEU A 35 2.03 0.37 11.25
C LEU A 35 2.42 1.53 10.33
N MET A 36 3.46 1.33 9.52
CA MET A 36 4.11 2.38 8.74
C MET A 36 3.29 2.77 7.51
N THR A 37 2.89 1.78 6.73
CA THR A 37 2.16 1.96 5.48
C THR A 37 1.39 0.68 5.15
N GLN A 38 0.48 0.76 4.19
CA GLN A 38 -0.29 -0.38 3.69
C GLN A 38 -0.53 -0.15 2.19
N GLU A 39 -0.64 -1.20 1.38
CA GLU A 39 -0.98 -1.04 -0.04
C GLU A 39 -2.49 -0.72 -0.18
N GLY A 40 -3.34 -1.75 -0.29
CA GLY A 40 -4.80 -1.60 -0.29
C GLY A 40 -5.35 -0.86 -1.52
N VAL A 41 -4.66 -1.00 -2.64
CA VAL A 41 -4.98 -0.44 -3.96
C VAL A 41 -4.15 -1.18 -5.01
N ARG A 42 -4.50 -1.07 -6.30
CA ARG A 42 -3.60 -1.53 -7.37
C ARG A 42 -2.28 -0.75 -7.29
N GLY A 43 -1.20 -1.41 -6.86
CA GLY A 43 0.16 -0.86 -6.80
C GLY A 43 0.91 -0.95 -8.13
N GLN A 44 2.22 -0.65 -8.12
CA GLN A 44 3.09 -0.78 -9.29
C GLN A 44 3.17 -2.22 -9.81
N GLU A 45 2.90 -3.25 -8.98
CA GLU A 45 2.88 -4.65 -9.42
C GLU A 45 1.96 -4.88 -10.63
N TRP A 46 0.83 -4.18 -10.72
CA TRP A 46 -0.09 -4.31 -11.85
C TRP A 46 0.53 -3.86 -13.18
N ASP A 47 1.52 -2.96 -13.16
CA ASP A 47 2.24 -2.54 -14.37
C ASP A 47 3.18 -3.64 -14.90
N ALA A 48 3.44 -4.70 -14.12
CA ALA A 48 4.35 -5.78 -14.49
C ALA A 48 3.67 -6.99 -15.15
N TRP A 49 2.42 -7.30 -14.79
CA TRP A 49 1.78 -8.56 -15.18
C TRP A 49 0.36 -8.43 -15.73
N ASP A 50 -0.27 -7.26 -15.64
CA ASP A 50 -1.61 -7.08 -16.21
C ASP A 50 -1.55 -7.13 -17.74
N VAL A 51 -2.27 -8.09 -18.31
CA VAL A 51 -2.36 -8.32 -19.76
C VAL A 51 -3.04 -7.17 -20.50
N ASP A 52 -3.83 -6.36 -19.78
CA ASP A 52 -4.58 -5.23 -20.33
C ASP A 52 -3.79 -3.90 -20.25
N GLY A 53 -2.49 -3.96 -19.93
CA GLY A 53 -1.60 -2.80 -20.00
C GLY A 53 -1.37 -2.04 -18.69
N GLY A 54 -1.60 -2.70 -17.55
CA GLY A 54 -1.26 -2.17 -16.23
C GLY A 54 -2.21 -1.09 -15.71
N ASN A 55 -1.68 -0.21 -14.85
CA ASN A 55 -2.43 0.92 -14.32
C ASN A 55 -2.62 1.99 -15.39
N PRO A 56 -3.85 2.48 -15.62
CA PRO A 56 -4.05 3.59 -16.55
C PRO A 56 -3.36 4.87 -16.04
N PRO A 57 -2.93 5.80 -16.91
CA PRO A 57 -2.32 7.06 -16.48
C PRO A 57 -3.18 7.89 -15.50
N SER A 58 -4.51 7.73 -15.56
CA SER A 58 -5.44 8.38 -14.63
C SER A 58 -5.35 7.86 -13.18
N HIS A 59 -4.82 6.64 -12.97
CA HIS A 59 -4.80 5.99 -11.68
C HIS A 59 -4.06 6.84 -10.64
N THR A 60 -2.82 7.24 -10.92
CA THR A 60 -1.95 7.98 -9.99
C THR A 60 -2.45 9.39 -9.67
N VAL A 61 -3.28 9.98 -10.52
CA VAL A 61 -3.91 11.28 -10.25
C VAL A 61 -5.25 11.17 -9.51
N ILE A 62 -5.83 9.96 -9.42
CA ILE A 62 -7.03 9.68 -8.61
C ILE A 62 -6.65 9.28 -7.18
N LEU A 63 -5.55 8.54 -6.99
CA LEU A 63 -5.18 7.99 -5.69
C LEU A 63 -5.08 9.05 -4.57
N PRO A 64 -4.45 10.24 -4.76
CA PRO A 64 -4.37 11.25 -3.72
C PRO A 64 -5.73 11.73 -3.19
N PHE A 65 -6.77 11.68 -4.03
CA PHE A 65 -8.13 12.15 -3.72
C PHE A 65 -9.09 11.04 -3.29
N THR A 66 -8.62 9.79 -3.25
CA THR A 66 -9.42 8.61 -2.88
C THR A 66 -8.69 7.79 -1.82
N ARG A 67 -7.95 6.75 -2.21
CA ARG A 67 -7.19 5.89 -1.29
C ARG A 67 -6.21 6.67 -0.42
N GLY A 68 -5.57 7.71 -0.97
CA GLY A 68 -4.61 8.56 -0.26
C GLY A 68 -5.19 9.29 0.94
N LEU A 69 -6.51 9.54 0.97
CA LEU A 69 -7.18 10.15 2.11
C LEU A 69 -7.20 9.24 3.36
N ALA A 70 -7.11 7.92 3.17
CA ALA A 70 -7.15 6.94 4.25
C ALA A 70 -5.84 6.87 5.06
N GLY A 71 -4.70 7.16 4.40
CA GLY A 71 -3.37 7.06 5.00
C GLY A 71 -2.28 6.76 3.97
N PRO A 72 -1.02 6.59 4.42
CA PRO A 72 0.12 6.29 3.54
C PRO A 72 -0.12 5.01 2.73
N MET A 73 0.58 4.93 1.60
CA MET A 73 0.42 3.86 0.63
C MET A 73 1.80 3.35 0.20
N ASP A 74 2.03 2.06 0.33
CA ASP A 74 3.15 1.43 -0.36
C ASP A 74 2.77 1.18 -1.82
N PHE A 75 3.00 2.19 -2.67
CA PHE A 75 2.72 2.09 -4.12
C PHE A 75 3.87 1.45 -4.90
N THR A 76 5.05 1.28 -4.29
CA THR A 76 6.30 0.87 -4.94
C THR A 76 6.63 1.64 -6.24
N PRO A 77 6.71 2.99 -6.23
CA PRO A 77 6.91 3.79 -7.44
C PRO A 77 8.33 3.67 -8.03
N VAL A 78 8.53 4.31 -9.18
CA VAL A 78 9.86 4.56 -9.81
C VAL A 78 10.45 3.34 -10.53
N THR A 79 9.67 2.73 -11.41
CA THR A 79 10.18 1.79 -12.42
C THR A 79 10.80 2.57 -13.59
N PHE A 80 12.12 2.45 -13.79
CA PHE A 80 12.81 3.13 -14.91
C PHE A 80 12.81 2.33 -16.21
N ARG A 81 12.64 1.01 -16.14
CA ARG A 81 12.57 0.13 -17.33
C ARG A 81 11.11 -0.22 -17.60
N LEU A 82 10.50 0.49 -18.54
CA LEU A 82 9.08 0.35 -18.90
C LEU A 82 8.82 -0.59 -20.08
N LEU A 83 9.89 -1.01 -20.78
CA LEU A 83 9.79 -1.93 -21.91
C LEU A 83 9.91 -3.37 -21.41
N THR A 84 8.79 -4.07 -21.35
CA THR A 84 8.74 -5.53 -21.45
C THR A 84 8.96 -5.88 -22.91
N MET A 85 10.18 -6.28 -23.27
CA MET A 85 10.43 -7.01 -24.53
C MET A 85 10.06 -8.47 -24.33
#